data_AF-A0A345RQH1-F1
#
_entry.id   AF-A0A345RQH1-F1
#
_cell.length_a   1.000
_cell.length_b   1.000
_cell.length_c   1.000
_cell.angle_alpha   90.00
_cell.angle_beta   90.00
_cell.angle_gamma   90.00
#
_symmetry.space_group_name_H-M   'P 1'
#
loop_
_entity.id
_entity.type
_entity.pdbx_description
1 polymer ?
#
loop_
_entity_poly.entity_id
_entity_poly.type
_entity_poly.pdbx_seq_one_letter_code
_entity_poly.pdbx_strand_id
1 'polypeptide(L)'
;MSTIHDQAMNYVYQQVLQRLLSFFSRAERTALQLLIQRLAVAAGGMDRVGEFKVLVTQSGTRDCCYSLALLRAAQLSIAGRAPGTFQLRVATLRGCATPASALHNMHRSFSALFLYDDPRVELLMIDNREVLPFNHQEPLSDDGREANRINLLMVGHRRCWSESLELWDDAYLATAEFYGQVARWSNGVDALVSSDSARRQAHFLQGLDRAAQKAGIGALPKRTGGFDELFDVLDGMGGDCYRELRAPDDLPPWRPLGQFEACRRTSYIGIDDIVVGKMEERWPLLSDFLGFQTDELLLEPGTGESTDPLIAAYLSGLQACCIEGRNYESGVSEYLQRCLAFMRRQDVPEQTCERFMATFGTLTDPGEHRSLAATALQKNFGLNEAQLVCLLFAPFIEGGAGLERFLRTCHPGMLVAMPDLHRAMQGLHAPEQVLQWMTDVSGLPVQLISRLYAMAPVRVADQATQDPDPADSEVAAGDRSAEG
;
A
#
# COMPACT_ATOMS: atom_id res chain seq x y z
N MET A 1 -27.07 -28.41 -7.77
CA MET A 1 -27.85 -27.39 -7.04
C MET A 1 -29.25 -27.34 -7.63
N SER A 2 -30.30 -27.20 -6.82
CA SER A 2 -31.70 -27.26 -7.29
C SER A 2 -32.07 -25.96 -8.01
N THR A 3 -32.84 -26.03 -9.10
CA THR A 3 -33.31 -24.86 -9.88
C THR A 3 -34.01 -23.80 -9.02
N ILE A 4 -34.59 -24.21 -7.88
CA ILE A 4 -35.22 -23.34 -6.88
C ILE A 4 -34.18 -22.47 -6.14
N HIS A 5 -33.00 -23.01 -5.85
CA HIS A 5 -31.90 -22.27 -5.22
C HIS A 5 -31.39 -21.18 -6.15
N ASP A 6 -31.16 -21.50 -7.42
CA ASP A 6 -30.67 -20.52 -8.40
C ASP A 6 -31.67 -19.38 -8.63
N GLN A 7 -32.98 -19.68 -8.64
CA GLN A 7 -34.04 -18.67 -8.71
C GLN A 7 -34.09 -17.77 -7.47
N ALA A 8 -33.96 -18.36 -6.27
CA ALA A 8 -33.93 -17.61 -5.02
C ALA A 8 -32.72 -16.67 -4.95
N MET A 9 -31.54 -17.16 -5.35
CA MET A 9 -30.31 -16.36 -5.36
C MET A 9 -30.40 -15.20 -6.36
N ASN A 10 -30.96 -15.44 -7.55
CA ASN A 10 -31.23 -14.37 -8.52
C ASN A 10 -32.16 -13.28 -7.98
N TYR A 11 -33.17 -13.64 -7.19
CA TYR A 11 -34.03 -12.66 -6.54
C TYR A 11 -33.27 -11.83 -5.50
N VAL A 12 -32.41 -12.47 -4.69
CA VAL A 12 -31.55 -11.77 -3.73
C VAL A 12 -30.61 -10.79 -4.45
N TYR A 13 -29.96 -11.21 -5.53
CA TYR A 13 -29.10 -10.33 -6.32
C TYR A 13 -29.85 -9.11 -6.90
N GLN A 14 -31.09 -9.31 -7.37
CA GLN A 14 -31.92 -8.20 -7.84
C GLN A 14 -32.30 -7.22 -6.71
N GLN A 15 -32.61 -7.72 -5.52
CA GLN A 15 -32.88 -6.87 -4.36
C GLN A 15 -31.65 -6.06 -3.94
N VAL A 16 -30.47 -6.69 -3.93
CA VAL A 16 -29.19 -6.00 -3.64
C VAL A 16 -28.96 -4.90 -4.67
N LEU A 17 -29.14 -5.17 -5.96
CA LEU A 17 -28.99 -4.17 -7.02
C LEU A 17 -29.98 -3.01 -6.85
N GLN A 18 -31.26 -3.29 -6.60
CA GLN A 18 -32.28 -2.25 -6.38
C GLN A 18 -31.94 -1.35 -5.20
N ARG A 19 -31.50 -1.95 -4.09
CA ARG A 19 -31.11 -1.22 -2.89
C ARG A 19 -29.87 -0.36 -3.14
N LEU A 20 -28.87 -0.91 -3.81
CA LEU A 20 -27.66 -0.17 -4.18
C LEU A 20 -27.97 1.02 -5.11
N LEU A 21 -28.81 0.82 -6.14
CA LEU A 21 -29.25 1.89 -7.04
C LEU A 21 -30.06 2.98 -6.33
N SER A 22 -30.71 2.67 -5.20
CA SER A 22 -31.46 3.67 -4.41
C SER A 22 -30.55 4.71 -3.75
N PHE A 23 -29.31 4.33 -3.43
CA PHE A 23 -28.29 5.25 -2.90
C PHE A 23 -27.56 6.02 -4.00
N PHE A 24 -27.57 5.52 -5.25
CA PHE A 24 -26.90 6.21 -6.35
C PHE A 24 -27.69 7.43 -6.82
N SER A 25 -27.01 8.57 -6.84
CA SER A 25 -27.45 9.79 -7.49
C SER A 25 -27.59 9.61 -9.01
N ARG A 26 -28.18 10.60 -9.68
CA ARG A 26 -28.32 10.60 -11.14
C ARG A 26 -26.95 10.55 -11.85
N ALA A 27 -25.95 11.24 -11.32
CA ALA A 27 -24.59 11.23 -11.85
C ALA A 27 -23.98 9.84 -11.72
N GLU A 28 -24.11 9.19 -10.57
CA GLU A 28 -23.57 7.85 -10.30
C GLU A 28 -24.25 6.77 -11.14
N ARG A 29 -25.55 6.89 -11.41
CA ARG A 29 -26.25 5.99 -12.34
C ARG A 29 -25.73 6.15 -13.77
N THR A 30 -25.34 7.36 -14.16
CA THR A 30 -24.73 7.63 -15.48
C THR A 30 -23.31 7.04 -15.52
N ALA A 31 -22.53 7.26 -14.47
CA ALA A 31 -21.21 6.66 -14.26
C ALA A 31 -21.26 5.12 -14.34
N LEU A 32 -22.26 4.51 -13.72
CA LEU A 32 -22.51 3.08 -13.81
C LEU A 32 -22.75 2.61 -15.26
N GLN A 33 -23.52 3.35 -16.07
CA GLN A 33 -23.71 2.96 -17.47
C GLN A 33 -22.42 3.10 -18.29
N LEU A 34 -21.62 4.15 -18.04
CA LEU A 34 -20.31 4.33 -18.68
C LEU A 34 -19.34 3.19 -18.30
N LEU A 35 -19.34 2.78 -17.03
CA LEU A 35 -18.54 1.64 -16.57
C LEU A 35 -18.96 0.34 -17.28
N ILE A 36 -20.27 0.05 -17.36
CA ILE A 36 -20.78 -1.12 -18.08
C ILE A 36 -20.32 -1.10 -19.55
N GLN A 37 -20.41 0.06 -20.22
CA GLN A 37 -19.96 0.21 -21.59
C GLN A 37 -18.45 -0.02 -21.73
N ARG A 38 -17.63 0.55 -20.83
CA ARG A 38 -16.17 0.39 -20.84
C ARG A 38 -15.76 -1.08 -20.63
N LEU A 39 -16.40 -1.77 -19.69
CA LEU A 39 -16.20 -3.20 -19.46
C LEU A 39 -16.63 -4.04 -20.67
N ALA A 40 -17.76 -3.73 -21.30
CA ALA A 40 -18.22 -4.43 -22.49
C ALA A 40 -17.26 -4.26 -23.67
N VAL A 41 -16.71 -3.05 -23.87
CA VAL A 41 -15.70 -2.79 -24.91
C VAL A 41 -14.41 -3.53 -24.62
N ALA A 42 -13.92 -3.52 -23.38
CA ALA A 42 -12.72 -4.24 -22.99
C ALA A 42 -12.86 -5.77 -23.16
N ALA A 43 -14.04 -6.33 -22.86
CA ALA A 43 -14.36 -7.74 -23.11
C ALA A 43 -14.53 -8.06 -24.62
N GLY A 44 -14.56 -7.06 -25.49
CA GLY A 44 -14.77 -7.23 -26.93
C GLY A 44 -16.23 -7.51 -27.31
N GLY A 45 -17.19 -7.00 -26.54
CA GLY A 45 -18.64 -7.09 -26.78
C GLY A 45 -19.39 -7.80 -25.65
N MET A 46 -20.69 -7.50 -25.52
CA MET A 46 -21.55 -8.05 -24.46
C MET A 46 -21.63 -9.59 -24.47
N ASP A 47 -21.49 -10.20 -25.65
CA ASP A 47 -21.55 -11.66 -25.81
C ASP A 47 -20.35 -12.38 -25.15
N ARG A 48 -19.19 -11.69 -25.05
CA ARG A 48 -17.96 -12.23 -24.46
C ARG A 48 -17.74 -11.84 -23.00
N VAL A 49 -18.61 -10.99 -22.45
CA VAL A 49 -18.50 -10.52 -21.05
C VAL A 49 -18.55 -11.70 -20.05
N GLY A 50 -19.20 -12.81 -20.39
CA GLY A 50 -19.25 -14.00 -19.52
C GLY A 50 -17.90 -14.70 -19.28
N GLU A 51 -16.95 -14.55 -20.21
CA GLU A 51 -15.59 -15.12 -20.08
C GLU A 51 -14.59 -14.13 -19.47
N PHE A 52 -14.99 -12.85 -19.38
CA PHE A 52 -14.13 -11.78 -18.91
C PHE A 52 -13.96 -11.84 -17.40
N LYS A 53 -12.73 -11.69 -16.92
CA LYS A 53 -12.39 -11.69 -15.49
C LYS A 53 -11.75 -10.39 -15.06
N VAL A 54 -12.39 -9.72 -14.11
CA VAL A 54 -12.00 -8.41 -13.60
C VAL A 54 -11.41 -8.55 -12.20
N LEU A 55 -10.20 -8.03 -12.01
CA LEU A 55 -9.55 -7.87 -10.71
C LEU A 55 -9.85 -6.48 -10.14
N VAL A 56 -10.21 -6.45 -8.86
CA VAL A 56 -10.26 -5.23 -8.05
C VAL A 56 -9.51 -5.48 -6.75
N THR A 57 -8.72 -4.50 -6.32
CA THR A 57 -7.94 -4.61 -5.09
C THR A 57 -8.61 -3.87 -3.96
N GLN A 58 -8.58 -4.45 -2.77
CA GLN A 58 -9.27 -3.93 -1.59
C GLN A 58 -8.30 -3.68 -0.45
N SER A 59 -8.23 -2.41 -0.04
CA SER A 59 -7.47 -1.95 1.14
C SER A 59 -8.38 -1.59 2.31
N GLY A 60 -9.71 -1.70 2.15
CA GLY A 60 -10.68 -1.32 3.19
C GLY A 60 -10.82 0.19 3.39
N THR A 61 -10.22 0.99 2.49
CA THR A 61 -10.44 2.43 2.42
C THR A 61 -11.78 2.75 1.80
N ARG A 62 -12.25 3.97 2.04
CA ARG A 62 -13.50 4.48 1.51
C ARG A 62 -13.60 4.39 -0.02
N ASP A 63 -12.54 4.79 -0.72
CA ASP A 63 -12.48 4.80 -2.20
C ASP A 63 -12.58 3.38 -2.77
N CYS A 64 -11.90 2.42 -2.13
CA CYS A 64 -11.92 1.01 -2.55
C CYS A 64 -13.30 0.37 -2.31
N CYS A 65 -13.93 0.64 -1.15
CA CYS A 65 -15.28 0.19 -0.84
C CYS A 65 -16.32 0.73 -1.83
N TYR A 66 -16.22 2.02 -2.18
CA TYR A 66 -17.09 2.65 -3.16
C TYR A 66 -16.92 2.04 -4.56
N SER A 67 -15.67 1.92 -5.02
CA SER A 67 -15.35 1.35 -6.33
C SER A 67 -15.85 -0.08 -6.48
N LEU A 68 -15.77 -0.87 -5.40
CA LEU A 68 -16.34 -2.22 -5.37
C LEU A 68 -17.86 -2.22 -5.45
N ALA A 69 -18.54 -1.30 -4.76
CA ALA A 69 -19.99 -1.17 -4.85
C ALA A 69 -20.43 -0.81 -6.28
N LEU A 70 -19.71 0.10 -6.94
CA LEU A 70 -19.97 0.47 -8.34
C LEU A 70 -19.75 -0.71 -9.31
N LEU A 71 -18.66 -1.45 -9.15
CA LEU A 71 -18.38 -2.67 -9.93
C LEU A 71 -19.42 -3.76 -9.70
N ARG A 72 -19.84 -3.96 -8.44
CA ARG A 72 -20.89 -4.93 -8.11
C ARG A 72 -22.22 -4.52 -8.75
N ALA A 73 -22.56 -3.24 -8.74
CA ALA A 73 -23.74 -2.73 -9.43
C ALA A 73 -23.69 -3.01 -10.94
N ALA A 74 -22.51 -2.85 -11.55
CA ALA A 74 -22.30 -3.15 -12.97
C ALA A 74 -22.48 -4.65 -13.24
N GLN A 75 -21.85 -5.50 -12.44
CA GLN A 75 -21.94 -6.96 -12.56
C GLN A 75 -23.40 -7.46 -12.49
N LEU A 76 -24.15 -6.98 -11.49
CA LEU A 76 -25.55 -7.36 -11.28
C LEU A 76 -26.47 -6.78 -12.36
N SER A 77 -26.20 -5.56 -12.84
CA SER A 77 -26.96 -4.94 -13.93
C SER A 77 -26.80 -5.70 -15.25
N ILE A 78 -25.58 -6.17 -15.55
CA ILE A 78 -25.31 -7.00 -16.73
C ILE A 78 -25.99 -8.35 -16.60
N ALA A 79 -25.87 -9.01 -15.44
CA ALA A 79 -26.51 -10.30 -15.18
C ALA A 79 -28.03 -10.28 -15.34
N GLY A 80 -28.68 -9.14 -15.07
CA GLY A 80 -30.12 -8.98 -15.28
C GLY A 80 -30.55 -8.78 -16.74
N ARG A 81 -29.61 -8.49 -17.65
CA ARG A 81 -29.87 -8.12 -19.06
C ARG A 81 -29.26 -9.07 -20.09
N ALA A 82 -28.22 -9.82 -19.71
CA ALA A 82 -27.44 -10.69 -20.57
C ALA A 82 -27.41 -12.13 -20.01
N PRO A 83 -27.16 -13.16 -20.85
CA PRO A 83 -27.11 -14.56 -20.41
C PRO A 83 -25.95 -14.86 -19.43
N GLY A 84 -24.95 -13.99 -19.37
CA GLY A 84 -23.81 -14.07 -18.45
C GLY A 84 -23.30 -12.69 -18.05
N THR A 85 -22.43 -12.66 -17.05
CA THR A 85 -21.72 -11.46 -16.59
C THR A 85 -20.27 -11.83 -16.28
N PHE A 86 -19.41 -10.82 -16.15
CA PHE A 86 -17.98 -11.04 -15.90
C PHE A 86 -17.75 -11.67 -14.51
N GLN A 87 -16.65 -12.40 -14.40
CA GLN A 87 -16.15 -12.92 -13.14
C GLN A 87 -15.42 -11.80 -12.40
N LEU A 88 -15.69 -11.66 -11.10
CA LEU A 88 -15.09 -10.61 -10.27
C LEU A 88 -14.12 -11.26 -9.28
N ARG A 89 -12.84 -10.89 -9.36
CA ARG A 89 -11.84 -11.23 -8.35
C ARG A 89 -11.59 -10.03 -7.46
N VAL A 90 -11.82 -10.18 -6.18
CA VAL A 90 -11.54 -9.18 -5.15
C VAL A 90 -10.37 -9.68 -4.34
N ALA A 91 -9.25 -8.97 -4.36
CA ALA A 91 -8.04 -9.39 -3.67
C ALA A 91 -7.55 -8.33 -2.68
N THR A 92 -7.02 -8.77 -1.55
CA THR A 92 -6.39 -7.89 -0.56
C THR A 92 -4.99 -8.40 -0.20
N LEU A 93 -4.03 -7.49 -0.12
CA LEU A 93 -2.70 -7.79 0.40
C LEU A 93 -2.70 -7.58 1.91
N ARG A 94 -2.27 -8.60 2.66
CA ARG A 94 -2.03 -8.48 4.09
C ARG A 94 -0.63 -7.93 4.30
N GLY A 95 -0.54 -6.84 5.06
CA GLY A 95 0.73 -6.29 5.51
C GLY A 95 0.66 -5.85 6.96
N CYS A 96 1.83 -5.62 7.56
CA CYS A 96 1.98 -5.04 8.90
C CYS A 96 1.24 -3.70 9.06
N ALA A 97 1.07 -2.97 7.96
CA ALA A 97 0.38 -1.69 7.90
C ALA A 97 -1.16 -1.80 7.78
N THR A 98 -1.73 -2.99 7.54
CA THR A 98 -3.17 -3.15 7.36
C THR A 98 -3.88 -3.19 8.72
N PRO A 99 -4.64 -2.14 9.13
CA PRO A 99 -5.28 -2.13 10.42
C PRO A 99 -6.44 -3.13 10.47
N ALA A 100 -6.75 -3.62 11.67
CA ALA A 100 -7.89 -4.52 11.86
C ALA A 100 -9.22 -3.86 11.44
N SER A 101 -9.36 -2.54 11.64
CA SER A 101 -10.54 -1.77 11.21
C SER A 101 -10.77 -1.83 9.69
N ALA A 102 -9.70 -1.83 8.89
CA ALA A 102 -9.79 -2.00 7.44
C ALA A 102 -10.35 -3.37 7.05
N LEU A 103 -9.92 -4.46 7.69
CA LEU A 103 -10.48 -5.80 7.44
C LEU A 103 -11.96 -5.90 7.81
N HIS A 104 -12.37 -5.27 8.92
CA HIS A 104 -13.77 -5.23 9.32
C HIS A 104 -14.60 -4.41 8.32
N ASN A 105 -14.06 -3.29 7.80
CA ASN A 105 -14.69 -2.51 6.73
C ASN A 105 -14.85 -3.34 5.44
N MET A 106 -13.82 -4.10 5.05
CA MET A 106 -13.91 -5.03 3.91
C MET A 106 -15.00 -6.09 4.15
N HIS A 107 -15.01 -6.74 5.31
CA HIS A 107 -16.02 -7.76 5.63
C HIS A 107 -17.45 -7.22 5.60
N ARG A 108 -17.70 -6.05 6.19
CA ARG A 108 -19.01 -5.39 6.14
C ARG A 108 -19.43 -5.07 4.71
N SER A 109 -18.50 -4.52 3.91
CA SER A 109 -18.74 -4.22 2.50
C SER A 109 -19.05 -5.48 1.68
N PHE A 110 -18.28 -6.56 1.87
CA PHE A 110 -18.46 -7.81 1.12
C PHE A 110 -19.78 -8.50 1.49
N SER A 111 -20.17 -8.43 2.77
CA SER A 111 -21.44 -8.96 3.27
C SER A 111 -22.62 -8.15 2.72
N ALA A 112 -22.55 -6.81 2.75
CA ALA A 112 -23.59 -5.92 2.24
C ALA A 112 -23.80 -6.08 0.72
N LEU A 113 -22.71 -6.32 -0.03
CA LEU A 113 -22.72 -6.53 -1.48
C LEU A 113 -23.01 -7.98 -1.87
N PHE A 114 -23.23 -8.87 -0.89
CA PHE A 114 -23.56 -10.28 -1.06
C PHE A 114 -22.54 -10.99 -1.97
N LEU A 115 -21.25 -10.81 -1.67
CA LEU A 115 -20.13 -11.34 -2.46
C LEU A 115 -19.75 -12.77 -2.09
N TYR A 116 -19.89 -13.16 -0.81
CA TYR A 116 -19.50 -14.50 -0.33
C TYR A 116 -20.30 -15.63 -0.99
N ASP A 117 -21.59 -15.38 -1.24
CA ASP A 117 -22.52 -16.39 -1.77
C ASP A 117 -22.71 -16.28 -3.29
N ASP A 118 -21.85 -15.55 -4.00
CA ASP A 118 -21.92 -15.43 -5.46
C ASP A 118 -20.81 -16.26 -6.14
N PRO A 119 -21.15 -17.32 -6.89
CA PRO A 119 -20.16 -18.19 -7.54
C PRO A 119 -19.34 -17.47 -8.63
N ARG A 120 -19.76 -16.27 -9.05
CA ARG A 120 -19.03 -15.44 -10.02
C ARG A 120 -17.99 -14.54 -9.36
N VAL A 121 -17.88 -14.59 -8.03
CA VAL A 121 -16.99 -13.73 -7.24
C VAL A 121 -15.96 -14.59 -6.52
N GLU A 122 -14.68 -14.23 -6.68
CA GLU A 122 -13.56 -14.80 -5.93
C GLU A 122 -13.09 -13.78 -4.90
N LEU A 123 -13.12 -14.12 -3.62
CA LEU A 123 -12.62 -13.28 -2.53
C LEU A 123 -11.30 -13.86 -2.01
N LEU A 124 -10.20 -13.14 -2.26
CA LEU A 124 -8.84 -13.59 -1.98
C LEU A 124 -8.13 -12.66 -1.01
N MET A 125 -7.24 -13.25 -0.22
CA MET A 125 -6.34 -12.60 0.72
C MET A 125 -4.95 -13.17 0.51
N ILE A 126 -3.93 -12.32 0.46
CA ILE A 126 -2.54 -12.72 0.25
C ILE A 126 -1.78 -12.47 1.54
N ASP A 127 -1.14 -13.49 2.08
CA ASP A 127 -0.21 -13.41 3.20
C ASP A 127 1.04 -14.23 2.88
N ASN A 128 2.23 -13.67 3.09
CA ASN A 128 3.52 -14.37 2.91
C ASN A 128 3.64 -15.17 1.58
N ARG A 129 3.36 -14.54 0.44
CA ARG A 129 3.34 -15.16 -0.91
C ARG A 129 2.38 -16.36 -1.03
N GLU A 130 1.35 -16.41 -0.21
CA GLU A 130 0.32 -17.45 -0.24
C GLU A 130 -1.04 -16.83 -0.53
N VAL A 131 -1.74 -17.39 -1.52
CA VAL A 131 -3.10 -16.98 -1.88
C VAL A 131 -4.10 -17.79 -1.07
N LEU A 132 -4.84 -17.12 -0.20
CA LEU A 132 -5.83 -17.67 0.71
C LEU A 132 -7.23 -17.14 0.39
N PRO A 133 -8.30 -17.87 0.75
CA PRO A 133 -9.64 -17.30 0.79
C PRO A 133 -9.70 -16.12 1.76
N PHE A 134 -10.49 -15.09 1.45
CA PHE A 134 -10.61 -13.93 2.33
C PHE A 134 -11.23 -14.29 3.69
N ASN A 135 -10.51 -13.97 4.77
CA ASN A 135 -10.96 -14.14 6.14
C ASN A 135 -10.56 -12.92 6.99
N HIS A 136 -11.54 -12.14 7.45
CA HIS A 136 -11.30 -10.91 8.20
C HIS A 136 -10.86 -11.15 9.66
N GLN A 137 -11.06 -12.35 10.19
CA GLN A 137 -10.72 -12.72 11.56
C GLN A 137 -9.30 -13.29 11.67
N GLU A 138 -8.70 -13.64 10.53
CA GLU A 138 -7.40 -14.28 10.49
C GLU A 138 -6.29 -13.25 10.72
N PRO A 139 -5.48 -13.40 11.79
CA PRO A 139 -4.31 -12.57 11.98
C PRO A 139 -3.28 -12.84 10.88
N LEU A 140 -2.31 -11.94 10.71
CA LEU A 140 -1.14 -12.27 9.89
C LEU A 140 -0.44 -13.49 10.50
N SER A 141 -0.01 -14.41 9.63
CA SER A 141 0.86 -15.51 10.02
C SER A 141 2.15 -14.99 10.66
N ASP A 142 2.73 -15.77 11.57
CA ASP A 142 3.99 -15.41 12.21
C ASP A 142 5.13 -15.33 11.18
N ASP A 143 5.13 -16.24 10.20
CA ASP A 143 6.07 -16.22 9.09
C ASP A 143 5.90 -14.98 8.21
N GLY A 144 4.66 -14.56 7.92
CA GLY A 144 4.39 -13.34 7.16
C GLY A 144 4.78 -12.08 7.91
N ARG A 145 4.56 -12.03 9.22
CA ARG A 145 5.02 -10.94 10.08
C ARG A 145 6.54 -10.83 10.07
N GLU A 146 7.25 -11.93 10.22
CA GLU A 146 8.71 -11.95 10.22
C GLU A 146 9.29 -11.63 8.84
N ALA A 147 8.69 -12.14 7.76
CA ALA A 147 9.09 -11.81 6.40
C ALA A 147 8.93 -10.31 6.11
N ASN A 148 7.79 -9.71 6.46
CA ASN A 148 7.56 -8.28 6.31
C ASN A 148 8.57 -7.45 7.14
N ARG A 149 8.84 -7.87 8.39
CA ARG A 149 9.82 -7.21 9.26
C ARG A 149 11.22 -7.24 8.65
N ILE A 150 11.67 -8.40 8.17
CA ILE A 150 12.97 -8.55 7.51
C ILE A 150 13.05 -7.71 6.24
N ASN A 151 12.02 -7.77 5.39
CA ASN A 151 12.00 -7.03 4.12
C ASN A 151 12.07 -5.50 4.36
N LEU A 152 11.27 -5.00 5.30
CA LEU A 152 11.32 -3.60 5.75
C LEU A 152 12.71 -3.21 6.25
N LEU A 153 13.33 -4.03 7.11
CA LEU A 153 14.67 -3.74 7.64
C LEU A 153 15.74 -3.72 6.53
N MET A 154 15.67 -4.67 5.60
CA MET A 154 16.59 -4.75 4.46
C MET A 154 16.48 -3.54 3.53
N VAL A 155 15.26 -3.16 3.16
CA VAL A 155 14.99 -1.98 2.32
C VAL A 155 15.32 -0.69 3.07
N GLY A 156 14.98 -0.63 4.36
CA GLY A 156 15.23 0.54 5.22
C GLY A 156 16.71 0.84 5.42
N HIS A 157 17.58 -0.16 5.47
CA HIS A 157 19.03 0.05 5.54
C HIS A 157 19.65 0.56 4.22
N ARG A 158 18.96 0.44 3.08
CA ARG A 158 19.45 0.83 1.75
C ARG A 158 19.29 2.34 1.45
N ARG A 159 19.56 3.18 2.44
CA ARG A 159 19.38 4.64 2.38
C ARG A 159 20.63 5.38 2.85
N CYS A 160 20.75 6.66 2.49
CA CYS A 160 21.72 7.53 3.14
C CYS A 160 21.18 8.01 4.50
N TRP A 161 22.04 8.14 5.52
CA TRP A 161 21.63 8.64 6.84
C TRP A 161 21.08 10.07 6.83
N SER A 162 21.38 10.85 5.78
CA SER A 162 20.87 12.22 5.59
C SER A 162 19.41 12.29 5.13
N GLU A 163 18.89 11.20 4.56
CA GLU A 163 17.50 11.13 4.11
C GLU A 163 16.57 10.95 5.30
N SER A 164 15.27 11.27 5.15
CA SER A 164 14.29 10.88 6.17
C SER A 164 14.02 9.36 6.10
N LEU A 165 13.72 8.75 7.24
CA LEU A 165 13.40 7.33 7.30
C LEU A 165 11.92 7.12 6.95
N GLU A 166 11.67 6.48 5.82
CA GLU A 166 10.34 6.04 5.39
C GLU A 166 10.26 4.51 5.54
N LEU A 167 9.26 4.02 6.28
CA LEU A 167 9.05 2.58 6.51
C LEU A 167 8.24 1.90 5.39
N TRP A 168 7.78 2.68 4.41
CA TRP A 168 6.76 2.26 3.45
C TRP A 168 7.32 1.84 2.09
N ASP A 169 8.64 1.97 1.88
CA ASP A 169 9.26 1.57 0.61
C ASP A 169 9.03 0.08 0.29
N ASP A 170 9.09 -0.75 1.33
CA ASP A 170 8.77 -2.17 1.22
C ASP A 170 7.33 -2.43 0.74
N ALA A 171 6.38 -1.57 1.16
CA ALA A 171 4.98 -1.71 0.77
C ALA A 171 4.78 -1.55 -0.74
N TYR A 172 5.58 -0.74 -1.44
CA TYR A 172 5.52 -0.65 -2.90
C TYR A 172 5.98 -1.95 -3.57
N LEU A 173 7.08 -2.56 -3.08
CA LEU A 173 7.57 -3.83 -3.60
C LEU A 173 6.56 -4.95 -3.35
N ALA A 174 6.03 -5.03 -2.13
CA ALA A 174 5.02 -6.01 -1.77
C ALA A 174 3.74 -5.84 -2.62
N THR A 175 3.31 -4.60 -2.86
CA THR A 175 2.14 -4.29 -3.71
C THR A 175 2.40 -4.63 -5.18
N ALA A 176 3.60 -4.36 -5.69
CA ALA A 176 3.99 -4.73 -7.05
C ALA A 176 4.00 -6.25 -7.26
N GLU A 177 4.59 -7.00 -6.33
CA GLU A 177 4.59 -8.45 -6.37
C GLU A 177 3.15 -9.00 -6.29
N PHE A 178 2.33 -8.43 -5.40
CA PHE A 178 0.91 -8.73 -5.28
C PHE A 178 0.14 -8.51 -6.59
N TYR A 179 0.28 -7.35 -7.23
CA TYR A 179 -0.40 -7.08 -8.51
C TYR A 179 0.02 -8.08 -9.59
N GLY A 180 1.33 -8.32 -9.73
CA GLY A 180 1.84 -9.24 -10.76
C GLY A 180 1.33 -10.68 -10.58
N GLN A 181 1.27 -11.15 -9.34
CA GLN A 181 0.99 -12.56 -9.05
C GLN A 181 -0.51 -12.85 -8.97
N VAL A 182 -1.30 -11.97 -8.36
CA VAL A 182 -2.76 -12.12 -8.29
C VAL A 182 -3.41 -11.98 -9.66
N ALA A 183 -2.83 -11.20 -10.56
CA ALA A 183 -3.28 -11.13 -11.94
C ALA A 183 -3.06 -12.44 -12.73
N ARG A 184 -2.12 -13.29 -12.30
CA ARG A 184 -1.79 -14.59 -12.92
C ARG A 184 -2.42 -15.79 -12.22
N TRP A 185 -2.95 -15.59 -11.02
CA TRP A 185 -3.56 -16.63 -10.20
C TRP A 185 -4.78 -17.29 -10.85
N SER A 186 -4.92 -18.61 -10.76
CA SER A 186 -6.11 -19.41 -11.14
C SER A 186 -6.71 -18.96 -12.48
N ASN A 187 -6.01 -19.32 -13.56
CA ASN A 187 -6.21 -18.89 -14.95
C ASN A 187 -5.89 -17.41 -15.23
N GLY A 188 -5.60 -16.58 -14.23
CA GLY A 188 -5.32 -15.15 -14.38
C GLY A 188 -6.57 -14.30 -14.66
N VAL A 189 -6.38 -13.00 -14.85
CA VAL A 189 -7.45 -12.01 -15.09
C VAL A 189 -7.23 -11.24 -16.39
N ASP A 190 -8.27 -10.60 -16.92
CA ASP A 190 -8.21 -9.81 -18.16
C ASP A 190 -7.98 -8.33 -17.90
N ALA A 191 -8.53 -7.81 -16.80
CA ALA A 191 -8.43 -6.40 -16.46
C ALA A 191 -8.30 -6.15 -14.96
N LEU A 192 -7.48 -5.18 -14.59
CA LEU A 192 -7.46 -4.54 -13.27
C LEU A 192 -8.29 -3.26 -13.35
N VAL A 193 -9.30 -3.15 -12.48
CA VAL A 193 -10.08 -1.91 -12.34
C VAL A 193 -9.67 -1.19 -11.06
N SER A 194 -9.29 0.09 -11.17
CA SER A 194 -9.03 0.96 -10.01
C SER A 194 -9.55 2.38 -10.24
N SER A 195 -9.90 3.06 -9.14
CA SER A 195 -10.26 4.48 -9.10
C SER A 195 -9.07 5.39 -8.79
N ASP A 196 -7.84 4.91 -8.93
CA ASP A 196 -6.65 5.72 -8.67
C ASP A 196 -6.49 6.81 -9.72
N SER A 197 -6.39 8.05 -9.27
CA SER A 197 -6.14 9.19 -10.16
C SER A 197 -4.74 9.13 -10.76
N ALA A 198 -4.53 9.81 -11.89
CA ALA A 198 -3.20 9.91 -12.52
C ALA A 198 -2.09 10.34 -11.55
N ARG A 199 -2.39 11.22 -10.59
CA ARG A 199 -1.45 11.64 -9.53
C ARG A 199 -1.07 10.46 -8.61
N ARG A 200 -2.03 9.63 -8.19
CA ARG A 200 -1.77 8.44 -7.34
C ARG A 200 -0.98 7.40 -8.12
N GLN A 201 -1.34 7.18 -9.37
CA GLN A 201 -0.62 6.24 -10.24
C GLN A 201 0.84 6.65 -10.41
N ALA A 202 1.10 7.92 -10.72
CA ALA A 202 2.45 8.46 -10.83
C ALA A 202 3.23 8.34 -9.51
N HIS A 203 2.59 8.64 -8.37
CA HIS A 203 3.20 8.51 -7.05
C HIS A 203 3.61 7.07 -6.76
N PHE A 204 2.70 6.11 -6.99
CA PHE A 204 2.99 4.69 -6.82
C PHE A 204 4.18 4.24 -7.69
N LEU A 205 4.21 4.64 -8.96
CA LEU A 205 5.30 4.27 -9.87
C LEU A 205 6.64 4.89 -9.46
N GLN A 206 6.64 6.12 -8.94
CA GLN A 206 7.84 6.78 -8.40
C GLN A 206 8.34 6.08 -7.13
N GLY A 207 7.42 5.77 -6.19
CA GLY A 207 7.73 5.00 -4.99
C GLY A 207 8.25 3.60 -5.31
N LEU A 208 7.65 2.94 -6.31
CA LEU A 208 8.08 1.64 -6.80
C LEU A 208 9.47 1.68 -7.45
N ASP A 209 9.78 2.70 -8.26
CA ASP A 209 11.14 2.88 -8.83
C ASP A 209 12.18 3.08 -7.72
N ARG A 210 11.87 3.94 -6.75
CA ARG A 210 12.73 4.15 -5.57
C ARG A 210 12.95 2.85 -4.80
N ALA A 211 11.89 2.08 -4.54
CA ALA A 211 11.98 0.83 -3.81
C ALA A 211 12.70 -0.26 -4.61
N ALA A 212 12.51 -0.33 -5.93
CA ALA A 212 13.20 -1.27 -6.82
C ALA A 212 14.71 -1.01 -6.87
N GLN A 213 15.12 0.26 -6.88
CA GLN A 213 16.52 0.64 -6.72
C GLN A 213 17.06 0.23 -5.35
N LYS A 214 16.29 0.44 -4.27
CA LYS A 214 16.66 -0.01 -2.92
C LYS A 214 16.77 -1.52 -2.83
N ALA A 215 15.93 -2.28 -3.52
CA ALA A 215 16.03 -3.73 -3.61
C ALA A 215 17.21 -4.21 -4.45
N GLY A 216 17.78 -3.38 -5.33
CA GLY A 216 18.88 -3.76 -6.22
C GLY A 216 18.42 -4.30 -7.58
N ILE A 217 17.12 -4.21 -7.90
CA ILE A 217 16.54 -4.59 -9.19
C ILE A 217 17.03 -3.63 -10.31
N GLY A 218 17.29 -2.37 -9.95
CA GLY A 218 17.71 -1.31 -10.86
C GLY A 218 16.61 -0.27 -11.08
N ALA A 219 16.92 0.76 -11.86
CA ALA A 219 15.95 1.79 -12.22
C ALA A 219 14.91 1.22 -13.18
N LEU A 220 13.63 1.47 -12.88
CA LEU A 220 12.54 1.13 -13.77
C LEU A 220 12.59 2.02 -15.02
N PRO A 221 12.12 1.53 -16.17
CA PRO A 221 12.07 2.35 -17.38
C PRO A 221 11.24 3.61 -17.10
N LYS A 222 11.80 4.79 -17.43
CA LYS A 222 11.08 6.07 -17.36
C LYS A 222 9.93 6.04 -18.36
N ARG A 223 8.72 5.78 -17.88
CA ARG A 223 7.50 5.77 -18.70
C ARG A 223 6.65 6.98 -18.38
N THR A 224 6.06 7.54 -19.43
CA THR A 224 5.12 8.68 -19.36
C THR A 224 3.70 8.23 -19.05
N GLY A 225 3.43 6.93 -19.05
CA GLY A 225 2.10 6.34 -18.84
C GLY A 225 1.80 6.07 -17.37
N GLY A 226 0.51 6.11 -17.02
CA GLY A 226 -0.02 5.64 -15.75
C GLY A 226 -0.05 4.10 -15.68
N PHE A 227 -1.09 3.54 -15.08
CA PHE A 227 -1.19 2.09 -14.88
C PHE A 227 -1.41 1.26 -16.16
N ASP A 228 -1.56 1.90 -17.32
CA ASP A 228 -1.66 1.21 -18.62
C ASP A 228 -0.42 0.33 -18.93
N GLU A 229 0.77 0.76 -18.50
CA GLU A 229 2.03 0.01 -18.67
C GLU A 229 2.45 -0.74 -17.40
N LEU A 230 1.61 -0.78 -16.36
CA LEU A 230 1.94 -1.35 -15.06
C LEU A 230 2.41 -2.81 -15.19
N PHE A 231 1.62 -3.65 -15.86
CA PHE A 231 1.95 -5.08 -15.97
C PHE A 231 3.20 -5.34 -16.81
N ASP A 232 3.51 -4.50 -17.80
CA ASP A 232 4.77 -4.60 -18.56
C ASP A 232 5.98 -4.29 -17.65
N VAL A 233 5.83 -3.31 -16.74
CA VAL A 233 6.85 -2.99 -15.73
C VAL A 233 7.02 -4.15 -14.74
N LEU A 234 5.92 -4.69 -14.22
CA LEU A 234 5.94 -5.81 -13.28
C LEU A 234 6.55 -7.08 -13.89
N ASP A 235 6.23 -7.36 -15.17
CA ASP A 235 6.81 -8.47 -15.91
C ASP A 235 8.32 -8.30 -16.08
N GLY A 236 8.79 -7.08 -16.32
CA GLY A 236 10.21 -6.74 -16.40
C GLY A 236 10.98 -6.92 -15.08
N MET A 237 10.30 -6.78 -13.93
CA MET A 237 10.90 -7.02 -12.60
C MET A 237 11.12 -8.51 -12.29
N GLY A 238 10.51 -9.42 -13.08
CA GLY A 238 10.76 -10.86 -12.98
C GLY A 238 10.04 -11.58 -11.83
N GLY A 239 9.05 -10.95 -11.20
CA GLY A 239 8.11 -11.57 -10.26
C GLY A 239 8.64 -11.85 -8.84
N ASP A 240 9.95 -11.75 -8.59
CA ASP A 240 10.55 -11.79 -7.25
C ASP A 240 11.32 -10.50 -6.97
N CYS A 241 10.68 -9.59 -6.22
CA CYS A 241 11.21 -8.28 -5.92
C CYS A 241 12.35 -8.30 -4.87
N TYR A 242 12.56 -9.41 -4.17
CA TYR A 242 13.48 -9.50 -3.02
C TYR A 242 14.70 -10.38 -3.31
N ARG A 243 14.84 -10.92 -4.52
CA ARG A 243 15.92 -11.83 -4.92
C ARG A 243 17.34 -11.31 -4.68
N GLU A 244 17.54 -10.00 -4.78
CA GLU A 244 18.84 -9.36 -4.58
C GLU A 244 19.10 -9.08 -3.08
N LEU A 245 18.05 -8.91 -2.29
CA LEU A 245 18.14 -8.66 -0.85
C LEU A 245 18.29 -9.96 -0.04
N ARG A 246 17.61 -11.04 -0.43
CA ARG A 246 17.56 -12.31 0.33
C ARG A 246 18.14 -13.47 -0.46
N ALA A 247 18.53 -14.56 0.22
CA ALA A 247 18.93 -15.76 -0.49
C ALA A 247 17.70 -16.43 -1.14
N PRO A 248 17.86 -17.13 -2.27
CA PRO A 248 16.76 -17.88 -2.90
C PRO A 248 16.12 -18.90 -1.94
N ASP A 249 16.91 -19.49 -1.06
CA ASP A 249 16.43 -20.48 -0.07
C ASP A 249 15.62 -19.84 1.07
N ASP A 250 15.76 -18.54 1.29
CA ASP A 250 15.08 -17.80 2.37
C ASP A 250 13.70 -17.27 1.93
N LEU A 251 13.44 -17.23 0.62
CA LEU A 251 12.21 -16.69 0.05
C LEU A 251 11.25 -17.83 -0.29
N PRO A 252 10.07 -17.90 0.35
CA PRO A 252 9.09 -18.90 -0.03
C PRO A 252 8.66 -18.67 -1.49
N PRO A 253 8.49 -19.73 -2.29
CA PRO A 253 7.86 -19.61 -3.60
C PRO A 253 6.39 -19.24 -3.42
N TRP A 254 5.77 -18.69 -4.46
CA TRP A 254 4.35 -18.40 -4.46
C TRP A 254 3.51 -19.68 -4.32
N ARG A 255 2.56 -19.65 -3.38
CA ARG A 255 1.74 -20.80 -3.02
C ARG A 255 0.25 -20.53 -3.27
N PRO A 256 -0.51 -21.60 -3.61
CA PRO A 256 -0.06 -22.94 -4.00
C PRO A 256 0.65 -22.99 -5.36
N LEU A 257 1.63 -23.89 -5.47
CA LEU A 257 2.43 -24.09 -6.68
C LEU A 257 1.55 -24.55 -7.86
N GLY A 258 1.89 -24.09 -9.07
CA GLY A 258 1.23 -24.52 -10.31
C GLY A 258 -0.11 -23.85 -10.60
N GLN A 259 -0.53 -22.87 -9.78
CA GLN A 259 -1.77 -22.10 -10.00
C GLN A 259 -1.52 -20.71 -10.61
N PHE A 260 -0.28 -20.40 -10.97
CA PHE A 260 0.11 -19.11 -11.54
C PHE A 260 0.44 -19.28 -13.02
N GLU A 261 -0.29 -18.56 -13.86
CA GLU A 261 -0.05 -18.51 -15.30
C GLU A 261 1.31 -17.88 -15.61
N ALA A 262 2.03 -18.45 -16.57
CA ALA A 262 3.36 -17.95 -16.95
C ALA A 262 3.29 -16.57 -17.62
N CYS A 263 2.23 -16.29 -18.38
CA CYS A 263 2.05 -15.02 -19.08
C CYS A 263 0.57 -14.80 -19.42
N ARG A 264 -0.07 -13.79 -18.82
CA ARG A 264 -1.38 -13.26 -19.24
C ARG A 264 -1.30 -11.74 -19.26
N ARG A 265 -1.67 -11.13 -20.39
CA ARG A 265 -1.72 -9.66 -20.49
C ARG A 265 -2.97 -9.17 -19.78
N THR A 266 -2.77 -8.57 -18.61
CA THR A 266 -3.82 -7.87 -17.89
C THR A 266 -3.85 -6.42 -18.34
N SER A 267 -5.02 -5.93 -18.73
CA SER A 267 -5.23 -4.52 -19.07
C SER A 267 -5.59 -3.70 -17.83
N TYR A 268 -5.33 -2.40 -17.85
CA TYR A 268 -5.82 -1.49 -16.83
C TYR A 268 -7.10 -0.78 -17.31
N ILE A 269 -8.08 -0.66 -16.41
CA ILE A 269 -9.31 0.09 -16.64
C ILE A 269 -9.47 1.08 -15.48
N GLY A 270 -9.06 2.32 -15.73
CA GLY A 270 -9.32 3.43 -14.81
C GLY A 270 -10.83 3.72 -14.71
N ILE A 271 -11.29 4.10 -13.53
CA ILE A 271 -12.65 4.61 -13.29
C ILE A 271 -12.66 5.97 -12.59
N ASP A 272 -11.49 6.59 -12.42
CA ASP A 272 -11.31 7.88 -11.76
C ASP A 272 -12.00 9.03 -12.53
N ASP A 273 -12.01 8.96 -13.86
CA ASP A 273 -12.68 9.92 -14.74
C ASP A 273 -14.22 9.81 -14.71
N ILE A 274 -14.73 8.60 -14.45
CA ILE A 274 -16.16 8.30 -14.42
C ILE A 274 -16.77 8.64 -13.05
N VAL A 275 -15.98 8.49 -11.98
CA VAL A 275 -16.42 8.67 -10.59
C VAL A 275 -16.34 10.15 -10.19
N VAL A 276 -17.18 10.97 -10.81
CA VAL A 276 -17.28 12.42 -10.55
C VAL A 276 -18.10 12.70 -9.27
N GLY A 277 -17.68 13.69 -8.48
CA GLY A 277 -18.42 14.17 -7.30
C GLY A 277 -17.62 14.12 -5.99
N LYS A 278 -18.05 14.91 -5.00
CA LYS A 278 -17.42 14.95 -3.68
C LYS A 278 -17.73 13.66 -2.92
N MET A 279 -16.73 13.14 -2.21
CA MET A 279 -16.90 11.93 -1.43
C MET A 279 -17.91 12.06 -0.28
N GLU A 280 -18.16 13.29 0.19
CA GLU A 280 -19.19 13.62 1.17
C GLU A 280 -20.59 13.22 0.71
N GLU A 281 -20.88 13.37 -0.58
CA GLU A 281 -22.18 13.00 -1.18
C GLU A 281 -22.39 11.47 -1.16
N ARG A 282 -21.30 10.70 -1.07
CA ARG A 282 -21.29 9.23 -1.08
C ARG A 282 -21.40 8.63 0.32
N TRP A 283 -21.40 9.47 1.36
CA TRP A 283 -21.41 9.00 2.75
C TRP A 283 -22.59 8.08 3.10
N PRO A 284 -23.85 8.34 2.69
CA PRO A 284 -24.96 7.44 3.01
C PRO A 284 -24.80 6.03 2.44
N LEU A 285 -24.21 5.89 1.24
CA LEU A 285 -23.88 4.57 0.68
C LEU A 285 -22.82 3.87 1.52
N LEU A 286 -21.79 4.60 1.94
CA LEU A 286 -20.69 4.06 2.73
C LEU A 286 -21.14 3.66 4.14
N SER A 287 -21.83 4.55 4.87
CA SER A 287 -22.27 4.29 6.24
C SER A 287 -23.47 3.34 6.28
N ASP A 288 -24.56 3.66 5.59
CA ASP A 288 -25.86 3.04 5.85
C ASP A 288 -26.03 1.72 5.10
N PHE A 289 -25.45 1.63 3.90
CA PHE A 289 -25.51 0.42 3.08
C PHE A 289 -24.30 -0.49 3.30
N LEU A 290 -23.08 0.03 3.16
CA LEU A 290 -21.85 -0.77 3.30
C LEU A 290 -21.41 -0.96 4.77
N GLY A 291 -21.97 -0.19 5.71
CA GLY A 291 -21.57 -0.29 7.12
C GLY A 291 -20.16 0.21 7.39
N PHE A 292 -19.61 1.08 6.54
CA PHE A 292 -18.27 1.63 6.70
C PHE A 292 -18.16 2.39 8.02
N GLN A 293 -17.08 2.14 8.76
CA GLN A 293 -16.75 2.86 9.99
C GLN A 293 -15.40 3.55 9.81
N THR A 294 -15.38 4.86 10.08
CA THR A 294 -14.15 5.63 10.16
C THR A 294 -13.45 5.33 11.48
N ASP A 295 -12.16 5.03 11.41
CA ASP A 295 -11.31 4.91 12.58
C ASP A 295 -10.99 6.32 13.11
N GLU A 296 -11.19 6.59 14.40
CA GLU A 296 -11.08 7.94 14.95
C GLU A 296 -9.65 8.50 14.91
N LEU A 297 -8.65 7.62 14.86
CA LEU A 297 -7.22 7.93 14.89
C LEU A 297 -6.57 8.04 13.50
N LEU A 298 -7.22 7.51 12.47
CA LEU A 298 -6.75 7.62 11.08
C LEU A 298 -7.37 8.86 10.46
N LEU A 299 -6.74 10.01 10.67
CA LEU A 299 -6.90 11.11 9.75
C LEU A 299 -6.33 10.66 8.43
N GLU A 300 -7.17 10.21 7.51
CA GLU A 300 -6.76 9.79 6.18
C GLU A 300 -5.95 10.93 5.54
N PRO A 301 -4.61 10.84 5.48
CA PRO A 301 -3.92 11.54 4.43
C PRO A 301 -4.41 10.83 3.16
N GLY A 302 -4.45 11.53 2.03
CA GLY A 302 -4.78 10.89 0.78
C GLY A 302 -3.74 9.81 0.42
N THR A 303 -3.40 9.74 -0.83
CA THR A 303 -3.77 8.56 -1.61
C THR A 303 -2.99 7.31 -1.28
N GLY A 304 -3.54 6.17 -0.85
CA GLY A 304 -2.80 4.89 -0.99
C GLY A 304 -1.57 4.65 -0.08
N GLU A 305 -1.21 5.59 0.80
CA GLU A 305 -0.16 5.41 1.81
C GLU A 305 -0.70 5.89 3.14
N SER A 306 -1.27 4.96 3.91
CA SER A 306 -1.57 5.25 5.31
C SER A 306 -0.24 5.36 6.06
N THR A 307 0.41 6.51 5.94
CA THR A 307 1.45 6.92 6.86
C THR A 307 0.72 7.16 8.17
N ASP A 308 0.77 6.20 9.09
CA ASP A 308 0.23 6.39 10.43
C ASP A 308 0.89 7.66 11.01
N PRO A 309 0.12 8.76 11.18
CA PRO A 309 0.70 10.04 11.57
C PRO A 309 1.42 9.96 12.92
N LEU A 310 1.00 9.04 13.80
CA LEU A 310 1.65 8.74 15.07
C LEU A 310 3.07 8.20 14.85
N ILE A 311 3.23 7.24 13.94
CA ILE A 311 4.52 6.61 13.63
C ILE A 311 5.44 7.62 12.94
N ALA A 312 4.96 8.36 11.95
CA ALA A 312 5.80 9.32 11.24
C ALA A 312 6.24 10.50 12.11
N ALA A 313 5.38 10.98 13.01
CA ALA A 313 5.76 11.96 14.04
C ALA A 313 6.85 11.39 14.97
N TYR A 314 6.69 10.13 15.41
CA TYR A 314 7.66 9.46 16.26
C TYR A 314 9.02 9.29 15.57
N LEU A 315 9.06 8.86 14.31
CA LEU A 315 10.30 8.74 13.53
C LEU A 315 10.97 10.10 13.33
N SER A 316 10.20 11.16 13.08
CA SER A 316 10.71 12.53 12.96
C SER A 316 11.36 13.01 14.27
N GLY A 317 10.74 12.67 15.42
CA GLY A 317 11.32 12.94 16.73
C GLY A 317 12.62 12.16 16.99
N LEU A 318 12.66 10.88 16.63
CA LEU A 318 13.88 10.07 16.75
C LEU A 318 15.01 10.58 15.84
N GLN A 319 14.70 11.01 14.62
CA GLN A 319 15.66 11.61 13.71
C GLN A 319 16.25 12.90 14.30
N ALA A 320 15.40 13.78 14.83
CA ALA A 320 15.85 15.02 15.47
C ALA A 320 16.81 14.75 16.64
N CYS A 321 16.51 13.77 17.50
CA CYS A 321 17.36 13.48 18.66
C CYS A 321 18.62 12.69 18.34
N CYS A 322 18.54 11.68 17.48
CA CYS A 322 19.66 10.77 17.22
C CYS A 322 20.62 11.29 16.15
N ILE A 323 20.11 11.96 15.11
CA ILE A 323 20.91 12.38 13.95
C ILE A 323 21.31 13.85 14.03
N GLU A 324 20.38 14.71 14.43
CA GLU A 324 20.54 16.18 14.40
C GLU A 324 20.97 16.78 15.75
N GLY A 325 20.91 15.99 16.84
CA GLY A 325 21.24 16.46 18.19
C GLY A 325 20.26 17.49 18.76
N ARG A 326 19.03 17.56 18.22
CA ARG A 326 17.93 18.39 18.70
C ARG A 326 17.07 17.61 19.71
N ASN A 327 16.07 18.26 20.31
CA ASN A 327 15.15 17.58 21.21
C ASN A 327 14.09 16.79 20.42
N TYR A 328 13.66 15.64 20.95
CA TYR A 328 12.65 14.78 20.33
C TYR A 328 11.35 15.54 20.02
N GLU A 329 10.88 16.36 20.96
CA GLU A 329 9.64 17.15 20.87
C GLU A 329 9.68 18.16 19.72
N SER A 330 10.87 18.68 19.41
CA SER A 330 11.05 19.62 18.31
C SER A 330 10.83 18.94 16.95
N GLY A 331 11.31 17.70 16.78
CA GLY A 331 11.10 16.92 15.57
C GLY A 331 9.62 16.54 15.37
N VAL A 332 8.94 16.13 16.45
CA VAL A 332 7.50 15.87 16.43
C VAL A 332 6.71 17.12 16.02
N SER A 333 7.00 18.25 16.66
CA SER A 333 6.30 19.51 16.40
C SER A 333 6.49 19.98 14.96
N GLU A 334 7.70 19.84 14.43
CA GLU A 334 8.02 20.20 13.05
C GLU A 334 7.26 19.33 12.04
N TYR A 335 7.17 18.01 12.29
CA TYR A 335 6.36 17.11 11.46
C TYR A 335 4.88 17.53 11.46
N LEU A 336 4.29 17.77 12.63
CA LEU A 336 2.89 18.18 12.74
C LEU A 336 2.62 19.51 12.01
N GLN A 337 3.52 20.48 12.11
CA GLN A 337 3.41 21.75 11.37
C GLN A 337 3.48 21.55 9.86
N ARG A 338 4.37 20.68 9.35
CA ARG A 338 4.44 20.34 7.93
C ARG A 338 3.16 19.68 7.45
N CYS A 339 2.61 18.73 8.21
CA CYS A 339 1.34 18.08 7.90
C CYS A 339 0.18 19.08 7.84
N LEU A 340 0.09 20.00 8.81
CA LEU A 340 -0.93 21.05 8.81
C LEU A 340 -0.81 21.99 7.60
N ALA A 341 0.41 22.41 7.26
CA ALA A 341 0.65 23.23 6.09
C ALA A 341 0.22 22.51 4.81
N PHE A 342 0.50 21.21 4.71
CA PHE A 342 0.06 20.39 3.58
C PHE A 342 -1.46 20.24 3.52
N MET A 343 -2.13 19.92 4.64
CA MET A 343 -3.59 19.81 4.71
C MET A 343 -4.29 21.10 4.26
N ARG A 344 -3.79 22.26 4.71
CA ARG A 344 -4.31 23.57 4.31
C ARG A 344 -4.09 23.88 2.83
N ARG A 345 -2.99 23.43 2.24
CA ARG A 345 -2.74 23.54 0.78
C ARG A 345 -3.67 22.65 -0.05
N GLN A 346 -4.23 21.59 0.53
CA GLN A 346 -5.17 20.69 -0.14
C GLN A 346 -6.65 21.05 0.16
N ASP A 347 -6.92 22.27 0.64
CA ASP A 347 -8.27 22.76 1.00
C ASP A 347 -9.04 21.83 1.95
N VAL A 348 -8.33 21.13 2.85
CA VAL A 348 -8.96 20.29 3.86
C VAL A 348 -9.72 21.18 4.86
N PRO A 349 -10.98 20.84 5.23
CA PRO A 349 -11.76 21.64 6.17
C PRO A 349 -11.06 21.87 7.51
N GLU A 350 -11.12 23.09 8.05
CA GLU A 350 -10.40 23.43 9.29
C GLU A 350 -10.83 22.56 10.49
N GLN A 351 -12.09 22.10 10.54
CA GLN A 351 -12.55 21.16 11.57
C GLN A 351 -11.76 19.84 11.56
N THR A 352 -11.35 19.38 10.38
CA THR A 352 -10.51 18.19 10.22
C THR A 352 -9.07 18.48 10.66
N CYS A 353 -8.53 19.66 10.36
CA CYS A 353 -7.22 20.12 10.85
C CYS A 353 -7.19 20.27 12.38
N GLU A 354 -8.24 20.84 12.98
CA GLU A 354 -8.40 20.96 14.43
C GLU A 354 -8.49 19.59 15.09
N ARG A 355 -9.27 18.67 14.50
CA ARG A 355 -9.36 17.28 14.98
C ARG A 355 -8.02 16.56 14.88
N PHE A 356 -7.25 16.76 13.80
CA PHE A 356 -5.87 16.26 13.67
C PHE A 356 -5.02 16.68 14.86
N MET A 357 -5.00 17.98 15.13
CA MET A 357 -4.22 18.52 16.23
C MET A 357 -4.74 18.09 17.58
N ALA A 358 -6.05 17.92 17.76
CA ALA A 358 -6.63 17.43 19.01
C ALA A 358 -6.19 15.99 19.31
N THR A 359 -6.04 15.12 18.29
CA THR A 359 -5.53 13.75 18.46
C THR A 359 -4.12 13.75 19.07
N PHE A 360 -3.26 14.68 18.64
CA PHE A 360 -1.91 14.85 19.19
C PHE A 360 -1.88 15.68 20.47
N GLY A 361 -2.79 16.64 20.63
CA GLY A 361 -2.88 17.52 21.81
C GLY A 361 -3.51 16.85 23.04
N THR A 362 -4.29 15.78 22.84
CA THR A 362 -4.77 14.91 23.93
C THR A 362 -3.62 14.13 24.57
N LEU A 363 -2.54 13.87 23.81
CA LEU A 363 -1.29 13.32 24.31
C LEU A 363 -0.50 14.45 24.99
N THR A 364 -0.87 14.74 26.24
CA THR A 364 -0.42 15.95 26.96
C THR A 364 1.07 15.85 27.37
N ASP A 365 1.65 14.65 27.34
CA ASP A 365 3.06 14.38 27.61
C ASP A 365 3.75 13.77 26.36
N PRO A 366 4.86 14.36 25.85
CA PRO A 366 5.67 13.73 24.80
C PRO A 366 6.15 12.31 25.16
N GLY A 367 6.26 11.98 26.45
CA GLY A 367 6.53 10.62 26.93
C GLY A 367 5.41 9.62 26.58
N GLU A 368 4.15 10.03 26.70
CA GLU A 368 2.99 9.19 26.35
C GLU A 368 2.93 8.93 24.83
N HIS A 369 3.17 9.97 24.01
CA HIS A 369 3.24 9.82 22.56
C HIS A 369 4.31 8.80 22.14
N ARG A 370 5.53 8.93 22.71
CA ARG A 370 6.64 8.01 22.45
C ARG A 370 6.30 6.57 22.85
N SER A 371 5.70 6.38 24.03
CA SER A 371 5.28 5.06 24.51
C SER A 371 4.20 4.42 23.63
N LEU A 372 3.19 5.20 23.23
CA LEU A 372 2.11 4.75 22.36
C LEU A 372 2.63 4.34 20.98
N ALA A 373 3.48 5.18 20.37
CA ALA A 373 4.08 4.89 19.08
C ALA A 373 4.99 3.63 19.14
N ALA A 374 5.82 3.50 20.17
CA ALA A 374 6.66 2.32 20.37
C ALA A 374 5.82 1.04 20.52
N THR A 375 4.70 1.10 21.25
CA THR A 375 3.77 -0.01 21.40
C THR A 375 3.11 -0.38 20.07
N ALA A 376 2.68 0.61 19.28
CA ALA A 376 2.11 0.39 17.95
C ALA A 376 3.12 -0.23 16.99
N LEU A 377 4.37 0.24 16.99
CA LEU A 377 5.47 -0.29 16.18
C LEU A 377 5.81 -1.74 16.53
N GLN A 378 5.91 -2.06 17.82
CA GLN A 378 6.16 -3.42 18.28
C GLN A 378 5.00 -4.35 17.90
N LYS A 379 3.75 -3.88 18.00
CA LYS A 379 2.56 -4.67 17.69
C LYS A 379 2.40 -4.93 16.19
N ASN A 380 2.54 -3.88 15.37
CA ASN A 380 2.21 -3.92 13.95
C ASN A 380 3.41 -4.36 13.10
N PHE A 381 4.61 -3.89 13.42
CA PHE A 381 5.83 -4.13 12.64
C PHE A 381 6.82 -5.08 13.33
N GLY A 382 6.62 -5.40 14.61
CA GLY A 382 7.59 -6.20 15.38
C GLY A 382 8.91 -5.46 15.63
N LEU A 383 8.92 -4.13 15.50
CA LEU A 383 10.12 -3.31 15.64
C LEU A 383 10.16 -2.62 17.00
N ASN A 384 11.36 -2.59 17.58
CA ASN A 384 11.65 -1.81 18.77
C ASN A 384 12.44 -0.54 18.44
N GLU A 385 12.57 0.35 19.40
CA GLU A 385 13.27 1.62 19.20
C GLU A 385 14.76 1.44 18.85
N ALA A 386 15.46 0.46 19.42
CA ALA A 386 16.87 0.23 19.11
C ALA A 386 17.08 -0.11 17.63
N GLN A 387 16.18 -0.93 17.06
CA GLN A 387 16.16 -1.29 15.64
C GLN A 387 15.84 -0.09 14.75
N LEU A 388 14.91 0.77 15.16
CA LEU A 388 14.58 2.01 14.45
C LEU A 388 15.74 3.01 14.47
N VAL A 389 16.41 3.16 15.61
CA VAL A 389 17.62 3.98 15.71
C VAL A 389 18.72 3.39 14.83
N CYS A 390 18.90 2.06 14.82
CA CYS A 390 19.83 1.40 13.90
C CYS A 390 19.49 1.71 12.42
N LEU A 391 18.21 1.64 12.03
CA LEU A 391 17.75 2.05 10.69
C LEU A 391 18.01 3.54 10.39
N LEU A 392 17.88 4.42 11.40
CA LEU A 392 18.17 5.84 11.24
C LEU A 392 19.64 6.09 10.90
N PHE A 393 20.58 5.32 11.45
CA PHE A 393 21.99 5.46 11.09
C PHE A 393 22.37 4.70 9.82
N ALA A 394 21.59 3.68 9.43
CA ALA A 394 21.91 2.75 8.36
C ALA A 394 23.39 2.27 8.38
N PRO A 395 23.89 1.75 9.52
CA PRO A 395 25.33 1.65 9.78
C PRO A 395 26.06 0.58 8.96
N PHE A 396 25.33 -0.35 8.36
CA PHE A 396 25.90 -1.57 7.80
C PHE A 396 26.26 -1.47 6.33
N ILE A 397 25.72 -0.51 5.57
CA ILE A 397 25.98 -0.38 4.13
C ILE A 397 27.35 0.24 3.83
N GLU A 398 27.77 0.20 2.56
CA GLU A 398 29.00 0.84 2.07
C GLU A 398 30.25 0.42 2.87
N GLY A 399 30.40 -0.89 3.10
CA GLY A 399 31.52 -1.39 3.89
C GLY A 399 31.49 -0.92 5.35
N GLY A 400 30.31 -0.56 5.87
CA GLY A 400 30.12 -0.14 7.25
C GLY A 400 30.52 1.31 7.51
N ALA A 401 30.48 2.19 6.50
CA ALA A 401 30.91 3.59 6.61
C ALA A 401 30.17 4.36 7.73
N GLY A 402 28.91 4.01 8.01
CA GLY A 402 28.11 4.61 9.07
C GLY A 402 28.32 4.02 10.46
N LEU A 403 29.04 2.90 10.59
CA LEU A 403 29.14 2.13 11.83
C LEU A 403 29.79 2.91 12.96
N GLU A 404 30.91 3.58 12.69
CA GLU A 404 31.64 4.30 13.75
C GLU A 404 30.76 5.39 14.38
N ARG A 405 30.03 6.14 13.55
CA ARG A 405 29.12 7.19 14.03
C ARG A 405 28.01 6.61 14.89
N PHE A 406 27.39 5.52 14.43
CA PHE A 406 26.34 4.83 15.17
C PHE A 406 26.85 4.36 16.55
N LEU A 407 28.03 3.75 16.60
CA LEU A 407 28.63 3.29 17.85
C LEU A 407 28.98 4.46 18.79
N ARG A 408 29.59 5.53 18.29
CA ARG A 408 29.93 6.71 19.12
C ARG A 408 28.70 7.36 19.74
N THR A 409 27.61 7.46 18.97
CA THR A 409 26.40 8.14 19.42
C THR A 409 25.52 7.26 20.31
N CYS A 410 25.31 6.01 19.93
CA CYS A 410 24.29 5.15 20.56
C CYS A 410 24.89 4.04 21.45
N HIS A 411 26.08 3.54 21.12
CA HIS A 411 26.67 2.36 21.77
C HIS A 411 28.18 2.49 22.03
N PRO A 412 28.64 3.49 22.81
CA PRO A 412 30.06 3.81 22.94
C PRO A 412 30.89 2.66 23.52
N GLY A 413 30.29 1.79 24.35
CA GLY A 413 30.94 0.59 24.87
C GLY A 413 31.31 -0.45 23.81
N MET A 414 30.62 -0.47 22.67
CA MET A 414 30.86 -1.42 21.58
C MET A 414 31.93 -0.94 20.59
N LEU A 415 32.47 0.27 20.74
CA LEU A 415 33.57 0.76 19.90
C LEU A 415 34.82 -0.15 19.97
N VAL A 416 35.05 -0.80 21.10
CA VAL A 416 36.17 -1.74 21.28
C VAL A 416 36.03 -2.97 20.38
N ALA A 417 34.80 -3.39 20.07
CA ALA A 417 34.49 -4.54 19.23
C ALA A 417 34.39 -4.19 17.73
N MET A 418 34.73 -2.96 17.31
CA MET A 418 34.63 -2.51 15.92
C MET A 418 35.35 -3.44 14.91
N PRO A 419 36.58 -3.96 15.18
CA PRO A 419 37.22 -4.92 14.28
C PRO A 419 36.44 -6.23 14.13
N ASP A 420 35.84 -6.73 15.21
CA ASP A 420 35.03 -7.95 15.21
C ASP A 420 33.69 -7.73 14.51
N LEU A 421 33.09 -6.54 14.62
CA LEU A 421 31.90 -6.16 13.88
C LEU A 421 32.15 -6.18 12.36
N HIS A 422 33.27 -5.59 11.91
CA HIS A 422 33.65 -5.65 10.49
C HIS A 422 33.91 -7.08 10.01
N ARG A 423 34.61 -7.91 10.81
CA ARG A 423 34.79 -9.33 10.50
C ARG A 423 33.46 -10.06 10.35
N ALA A 424 32.53 -9.86 11.28
CA ALA A 424 31.21 -10.48 11.24
C ALA A 424 30.43 -10.08 9.97
N MET A 425 30.42 -8.79 9.61
CA MET A 425 29.77 -8.30 8.38
C MET A 425 30.44 -8.77 7.08
N GLN A 426 31.73 -9.14 7.14
CA GLN A 426 32.44 -9.76 6.03
C GLN A 426 32.17 -11.28 5.92
N GLY A 427 31.35 -11.85 6.81
CA GLY A 427 31.11 -13.29 6.89
C GLY A 427 32.26 -14.07 7.54
N LEU A 428 33.20 -13.40 8.18
CA LEU A 428 34.29 -14.04 8.93
C LEU A 428 33.83 -14.40 10.35
N HIS A 429 34.55 -15.33 10.98
CA HIS A 429 34.28 -15.70 12.36
C HIS A 429 34.36 -14.47 13.28
N ALA A 430 33.45 -14.34 14.24
CA ALA A 430 33.48 -13.30 15.27
C ALA A 430 32.93 -13.89 16.58
N PRO A 431 33.23 -13.28 17.74
CA PRO A 431 32.71 -13.76 19.02
C PRO A 431 31.18 -13.80 19.01
N GLU A 432 30.59 -14.86 19.58
CA GLU A 432 29.13 -15.06 19.59
C GLU A 432 28.36 -13.88 20.21
N GLN A 433 28.94 -13.25 21.24
CA GLN A 433 28.37 -12.05 21.87
C GLN A 433 28.23 -10.88 20.89
N VAL A 434 29.16 -10.73 19.96
CA VAL A 434 29.12 -9.68 18.91
C VAL A 434 28.03 -10.01 17.90
N LEU A 435 27.92 -11.28 17.49
CA LEU A 435 26.89 -11.74 16.56
C LEU A 435 25.47 -11.56 17.13
N GLN A 436 25.28 -11.90 18.42
CA GLN A 436 24.02 -11.71 19.12
C GLN A 436 23.67 -10.23 19.22
N TRP A 437 24.62 -9.40 19.64
CA TRP A 437 24.41 -7.94 19.73
C TRP A 437 24.02 -7.33 18.38
N MET A 438 24.67 -7.75 17.28
CA MET A 438 24.32 -7.29 15.93
C MET A 438 22.89 -7.66 15.57
N THR A 439 22.46 -8.88 15.91
CA THR A 439 21.11 -9.36 15.65
C THR A 439 20.07 -8.58 16.46
N ASP A 440 20.35 -8.33 17.75
CA ASP A 440 19.45 -7.62 18.65
C ASP A 440 19.26 -6.16 18.24
N VAL A 441 20.35 -5.46 17.90
CA VAL A 441 20.33 -4.03 17.58
C VAL A 441 19.77 -3.74 16.19
N SER A 442 20.00 -4.63 15.21
CA SER A 442 19.50 -4.46 13.84
C SER A 442 18.14 -5.09 13.62
N GLY A 443 17.81 -6.12 14.40
CA GLY A 443 16.67 -7.00 14.13
C GLY A 443 16.89 -7.95 12.94
N LEU A 444 18.08 -7.96 12.34
CA LEU A 444 18.42 -8.79 11.18
C LEU A 444 19.41 -9.90 11.57
N PRO A 445 19.26 -11.12 11.02
CA PRO A 445 20.30 -12.13 11.08
C PRO A 445 21.62 -11.62 10.47
N VAL A 446 22.76 -12.01 11.04
CA VAL A 446 24.10 -11.55 10.61
C VAL A 446 24.37 -11.84 9.12
N GLN A 447 23.80 -12.91 8.57
CA GLN A 447 23.93 -13.23 7.14
C GLN A 447 23.32 -12.13 6.24
N LEU A 448 22.19 -11.55 6.65
CA LEU A 448 21.55 -10.44 5.93
C LEU A 448 22.31 -9.12 6.14
N ILE A 449 22.85 -8.89 7.33
CA ILE A 449 23.76 -7.76 7.59
C ILE A 449 24.99 -7.85 6.68
N SER A 450 25.54 -9.05 6.49
CA SER A 450 26.68 -9.28 5.60
C SER A 450 26.37 -8.97 4.13
N ARG A 451 25.12 -9.22 3.70
CA ARG A 451 24.66 -8.78 2.36
C ARG A 451 24.61 -7.25 2.28
N LEU A 452 24.01 -6.58 3.26
CA LEU A 452 23.96 -5.12 3.32
C LEU A 452 25.36 -4.50 3.29
N TYR A 453 26.36 -5.13 3.91
CA TYR A 453 27.75 -4.68 3.94
C TYR A 453 28.39 -4.50 2.56
N ALA A 454 28.03 -5.37 1.61
CA ALA A 454 28.49 -5.30 0.23
C ALA A 454 27.68 -4.33 -0.64
N MET A 455 26.57 -3.80 -0.14
CA MET A 455 25.63 -2.96 -0.88
C MET A 455 25.94 -1.47 -0.71
N ALA A 456 25.78 -0.70 -1.79
CA ALA A 456 25.88 0.76 -1.77
C ALA A 456 24.55 1.42 -1.33
N PRO A 457 24.56 2.64 -0.79
CA PRO A 457 23.34 3.43 -0.61
C PRO A 457 22.69 3.73 -1.96
N VAL A 458 21.36 3.73 -2.00
CA VAL A 458 20.63 4.36 -3.10
C VAL A 458 20.55 5.84 -2.77
N ARG A 459 21.21 6.67 -3.58
CA ARG A 459 20.95 8.11 -3.57
C ARG A 459 19.70 8.31 -4.38
N VAL A 460 18.58 8.54 -3.72
CA VAL A 460 17.45 9.13 -4.41
C VAL A 460 17.96 10.49 -4.85
N ALA A 461 18.12 10.72 -6.16
CA ALA A 461 18.44 12.05 -6.64
C ALA A 461 17.43 12.99 -6.00
N ASP A 462 17.89 14.07 -5.36
CA ASP A 462 17.05 15.12 -4.78
C ASP A 462 16.09 15.60 -5.85
N GLN A 463 14.98 14.90 -6.00
CA GLN A 463 13.72 15.49 -6.36
C GLN A 463 13.29 16.12 -5.04
N ALA A 464 13.92 17.27 -4.79
CA ALA A 464 13.30 18.29 -3.98
C ALA A 464 11.81 18.27 -4.30
N THR A 465 11.02 18.47 -3.27
CA THR A 465 9.64 18.93 -3.27
C THR A 465 9.43 20.01 -4.35
N GLN A 466 9.46 19.62 -5.62
CA GLN A 466 8.98 20.38 -6.76
C GLN A 466 7.56 19.90 -6.87
N ASP A 467 6.74 20.53 -6.04
CA ASP A 467 5.34 20.76 -6.37
C ASP A 467 5.29 21.03 -7.89
N PRO A 468 4.50 20.29 -8.68
CA PRO A 468 4.18 20.74 -10.02
C PRO A 468 3.39 22.05 -9.85
N ASP A 469 4.04 23.15 -10.17
CA ASP A 469 3.45 24.49 -10.22
C ASP A 469 2.20 24.41 -11.12
N PRO A 470 0.98 24.72 -10.65
CA PRO A 470 -0.23 24.65 -11.47
C PRO A 470 -0.38 25.90 -12.34
N ALA A 471 0.72 26.42 -12.87
CA ALA A 471 0.76 27.61 -13.71
C ALA A 471 1.25 27.22 -15.11
N ASP A 472 0.48 26.37 -15.81
CA ASP A 472 0.50 26.29 -17.28
C ASP A 472 -0.65 25.42 -17.82
N SER A 473 -1.89 25.74 -17.41
CA SER A 473 -3.11 25.24 -18.08
C SER A 473 -4.26 26.26 -17.98
N GLU A 474 -3.96 27.54 -18.17
CA GLU A 474 -4.98 28.56 -18.45
C GLU A 474 -4.51 29.50 -19.56
N VAL A 475 -4.34 29.01 -20.80
CA VAL A 475 -4.63 29.83 -22.00
C VAL A 475 -5.01 28.91 -23.16
N ALA A 476 -6.28 29.00 -23.58
CA ALA A 476 -6.76 28.99 -24.98
C ALA A 476 -8.12 28.29 -25.14
N ALA A 477 -9.16 28.84 -24.54
CA ALA A 477 -10.49 28.82 -25.13
C ALA A 477 -10.85 30.27 -25.44
N GLY A 478 -10.64 30.65 -26.70
CA GLY A 478 -10.87 32.00 -27.19
C GLY A 478 -12.35 32.34 -27.20
N ASP A 479 -12.68 33.43 -26.52
CA ASP A 479 -13.98 34.08 -26.59
C ASP A 479 -14.05 34.90 -27.89
N ARG A 480 -14.74 34.37 -28.90
CA ARG A 480 -15.19 35.14 -30.06
C ARG A 480 -16.71 35.30 -29.95
N SER A 481 -17.13 36.32 -29.22
CA SER A 481 -18.48 36.85 -29.30
C SER A 481 -18.69 37.53 -30.65
N ALA A 482 -19.65 37.01 -31.40
CA ALA A 482 -20.24 37.68 -32.55
C ALA A 482 -21.44 38.51 -32.07
N GLU A 483 -21.29 39.83 -32.09
CA GLU A 483 -22.40 40.76 -32.32
C GLU A 483 -21.97 41.71 -33.45
N GLY A 484 -22.76 41.71 -34.53
CA GLY A 484 -22.50 42.40 -35.79
C GLY A 484 -23.30 41.78 -36.91
#